data_AF-A0A3M1MGQ0-F1
#
_entry.id   AF-A0A3M1MGQ0-F1
#
_cell.length_a   1.000
_cell.length_b   1.000
_cell.length_c   1.000
_cell.angle_alpha   90.00
_cell.angle_beta   90.00
_cell.angle_gamma   90.00
#
_symmetry.space_group_name_H-M   'P 1'
#
loop_
_entity.id
_entity.type
_entity.pdbx_description
1 polymer ?
#
loop_
_entity_poly.entity_id
_entity_poly.type
_entity_poly.pdbx_seq_one_letter_code
_entity_poly.pdbx_strand_id
1 'polypeptide(L)'
;VSNVGTIVKEGQEVDVKVLSVDPEAQRMSLSMKAVQAAPEPTGEDSTSDTPADGDRKPAVPQHRGPLKGGLGRSSGGEQFGLKW
;
A
#
# COMPACT_ATOMS: atom_id res chain seq x y z
N VAL A 1 11.43 0.49 23.80
CA VAL A 1 12.06 -0.73 24.35
C VAL A 1 13.25 -0.30 25.18
N SER A 2 13.23 -0.50 26.49
CA SER A 2 14.26 0.04 27.40
C SER A 2 15.30 -0.99 27.85
N ASN A 3 15.05 -2.29 27.65
CA ASN A 3 16.03 -3.36 27.92
C ASN A 3 15.94 -4.43 26.83
N VAL A 4 17.09 -4.79 26.25
CA VAL A 4 17.18 -5.77 25.15
C VAL A 4 17.25 -7.21 25.69
N GLY A 5 17.86 -7.42 26.86
CA GLY A 5 18.04 -8.75 27.46
C GLY A 5 16.75 -9.43 27.92
N THR A 6 15.64 -8.69 27.99
CA THR A 6 14.31 -9.26 28.26
C THR A 6 13.64 -9.83 27.01
N ILE A 7 14.14 -9.52 25.82
CA ILE A 7 13.48 -9.82 24.53
C ILE A 7 14.18 -10.97 23.81
N VAL A 8 15.50 -11.04 23.93
CA VAL A 8 16.32 -12.10 23.33
C VAL A 8 17.25 -12.70 24.37
N LYS A 9 17.47 -14.01 24.27
CA LYS A 9 18.43 -14.76 25.07
C LYS A 9 19.49 -15.38 24.16
N GLU A 10 20.70 -15.56 24.68
CA GLU A 10 21.76 -16.27 23.98
C GLU A 10 21.31 -17.71 23.68
N GLY A 11 21.50 -18.16 22.43
CA GLY A 11 21.08 -19.49 21.97
C GLY A 11 19.60 -19.60 21.57
N GLN A 12 18.82 -18.51 21.61
CA GLN A 12 17.44 -18.50 21.16
C GLN A 12 17.36 -18.41 19.62
N GLU A 13 16.65 -19.35 19.00
CA GLU A 13 16.30 -19.26 17.58
C GLU A 13 15.17 -18.23 17.41
N VAL A 14 15.37 -17.27 16.49
CA VAL A 14 14.42 -16.18 16.21
C VAL A 14 14.34 -15.88 14.72
N ASP A 15 13.12 -15.63 14.24
CA ASP A 15 12.90 -15.19 12.87
C ASP A 15 13.13 -13.69 12.72
N VAL A 16 13.98 -13.32 11.78
CA VAL A 16 14.41 -11.94 11.52
C VAL A 16 14.48 -11.65 10.03
N LYS A 17 14.25 -10.39 9.66
CA LYS A 17 14.45 -9.91 8.30
C LYS A 17 15.81 -9.25 8.17
N VAL A 18 16.54 -9.58 7.10
CA VAL A 18 17.79 -8.92 6.73
C VAL A 18 17.46 -7.58 6.08
N LEU A 19 18.05 -6.49 6.59
CA LEU A 19 17.88 -5.15 6.04
C LEU A 19 18.99 -4.77 5.08
N SER A 20 20.23 -5.09 5.44
CA SER A 20 21.41 -4.78 4.63
C SER A 20 22.57 -5.71 4.99
N VAL A 21 23.41 -5.98 3.99
CA VAL A 21 24.63 -6.77 4.10
C VAL A 21 25.78 -5.94 3.55
N ASP A 22 26.78 -5.71 4.38
CA ASP A 22 28.05 -5.11 4.00
C ASP A 22 29.14 -6.20 3.99
N PRO A 23 29.52 -6.72 2.82
CA PRO A 23 30.49 -7.79 2.70
C PRO A 23 31.93 -7.33 2.97
N GLU A 24 32.26 -6.05 2.76
CA GLU A 24 33.61 -5.53 2.98
C GLU A 24 33.89 -5.41 4.48
N ALA A 25 32.93 -4.89 5.24
CA ALA A 25 33.02 -4.78 6.69
C ALA A 25 32.62 -6.07 7.43
N GLN A 26 32.15 -7.10 6.71
CA GLN A 26 31.58 -8.34 7.25
C GLN A 26 30.47 -8.08 8.29
N ARG A 27 29.59 -7.12 8.02
CA ARG A 27 28.50 -6.72 8.92
C ARG A 27 27.14 -6.91 8.26
N MET A 28 26.16 -7.28 9.06
CA MET A 28 24.77 -7.44 8.63
C MET A 28 23.84 -6.71 9.59
N SER A 29 22.83 -6.03 9.06
CA SER A 29 21.78 -5.37 9.83
C SER A 29 20.49 -6.18 9.78
N LEU A 30 19.96 -6.56 10.94
CA LEU A 30 18.79 -7.43 11.09
C LEU A 30 17.66 -6.71 11.84
N SER A 31 16.40 -7.06 11.55
CA SER A 31 15.22 -6.48 12.21
C SER A 31 14.15 -7.51 12.52
N MET A 32 13.76 -7.62 13.79
CA MET A 32 12.63 -8.44 14.25
C MET A 32 11.27 -7.78 13.97
N LYS A 33 11.21 -6.44 13.97
CA LYS A 33 9.96 -5.69 13.77
C LYS A 33 9.41 -5.85 12.36
N ALA A 34 10.29 -5.98 11.38
CA ALA A 34 9.91 -6.07 9.98
C ALA A 34 9.26 -7.43 9.62
N VAL A 35 9.48 -8.48 10.43
CA VAL A 35 8.85 -9.81 10.26
C VAL A 35 7.40 -9.81 10.74
N GLN A 36 7.08 -9.06 11.80
CA GLN A 36 5.73 -9.04 12.39
C GLN A 36 4.72 -8.20 11.57
N ALA A 37 5.19 -7.34 10.66
CA ALA A 37 4.34 -6.35 10.00
C ALA A 37 3.65 -6.84 8.70
N ALA A 38 4.03 -7.98 8.12
CA ALA A 38 3.25 -8.66 7.06
C ALA A 38 3.88 -10.02 6.69
N PRO A 39 3.08 -11.07 6.41
CA PRO A 39 3.56 -12.28 5.73
C PRO A 39 3.69 -12.04 4.20
N GLU A 40 4.58 -12.80 3.57
CA GLU A 40 5.18 -12.58 2.24
C GLU A 40 4.30 -13.09 1.07
N PRO A 41 4.60 -12.71 -0.19
CA PRO A 41 5.39 -13.67 -0.99
C PRO A 41 6.52 -13.05 -1.83
N THR A 42 7.68 -13.71 -1.74
CA THR A 42 8.56 -14.17 -2.82
C THR A 42 8.41 -13.56 -4.22
N GLY A 43 9.48 -12.88 -4.65
CA GLY A 43 10.07 -13.01 -5.99
C GLY A 43 9.33 -12.39 -7.16
N GLU A 44 9.74 -11.19 -7.57
CA GLU A 44 9.78 -10.87 -8.99
C GLU A 44 10.97 -9.96 -9.30
N ASP A 45 11.85 -10.55 -10.09
CA ASP A 45 13.03 -10.00 -10.71
C ASP A 45 12.76 -8.70 -11.48
N SER A 46 13.82 -7.92 -11.63
CA SER A 46 13.95 -6.85 -12.60
C SER A 46 13.45 -7.26 -14.00
N THR A 47 12.25 -6.85 -14.38
CA THR A 47 11.98 -6.43 -15.76
C THR A 47 11.03 -5.24 -15.72
N SER A 48 11.55 -4.11 -16.18
CA SER A 48 10.80 -3.08 -16.85
C SER A 48 9.89 -3.71 -17.92
N ASP A 49 8.65 -4.01 -17.56
CA ASP A 49 7.58 -4.14 -18.53
C ASP A 49 6.56 -3.07 -18.22
N THR A 50 6.48 -2.10 -19.13
CA THR A 50 5.39 -1.13 -19.17
C THR A 50 4.17 -1.91 -19.65
N PRO A 51 3.11 -2.13 -18.85
CA PRO A 51 1.86 -2.52 -19.45
C PRO A 51 1.32 -1.26 -20.13
N ALA A 52 1.58 -1.17 -21.43
CA ALA A 52 0.77 -0.43 -22.36
C ALA A 52 -0.64 -1.05 -22.36
N ASP A 53 -1.41 -0.84 -21.28
CA ASP A 53 -2.77 -1.35 -21.16
C ASP A 53 -3.74 -0.25 -21.60
N GLY A 54 -3.93 -0.19 -22.91
CA GLY A 54 -4.84 0.71 -23.59
C GLY A 54 -6.32 0.33 -23.51
N ASP A 55 -6.74 -0.54 -22.58
CA ASP A 55 -8.09 -1.13 -22.62
C ASP A 55 -8.73 -1.37 -21.24
N ARG A 56 -8.50 -0.49 -20.25
CA ARG A 56 -9.37 -0.44 -19.06
C ARG A 56 -10.75 0.09 -19.43
N LYS A 57 -11.63 -0.79 -19.89
CA LYS A 57 -13.06 -0.48 -20.06
C LYS A 57 -13.61 0.04 -18.73
N PRO A 58 -14.26 1.22 -18.68
CA PRO A 58 -14.75 1.76 -17.43
C PRO A 58 -15.78 0.79 -16.83
N ALA A 59 -15.50 0.33 -15.60
CA ALA A 59 -16.36 -0.59 -14.85
C ALA A 59 -17.71 0.02 -14.44
N VAL A 60 -17.98 1.28 -14.80
CA VAL A 60 -19.20 2.00 -14.46
C VAL A 60 -19.80 2.58 -15.74
N PRO A 61 -21.11 2.40 -15.99
CA PRO A 61 -21.77 3.06 -17.11
C PRO A 61 -21.66 4.57 -16.97
N GLN A 62 -21.06 5.22 -17.96
CA GLN A 62 -20.98 6.69 -18.02
C GLN A 62 -22.41 7.23 -18.21
N HIS A 63 -22.90 8.04 -17.27
CA HIS A 63 -24.23 8.65 -17.37
C HIS A 63 -24.26 9.62 -18.56
N ARG A 64 -24.96 9.25 -19.63
CA ARG A 64 -25.22 10.15 -20.76
C ARG A 64 -26.44 11.00 -20.46
N GLY A 65 -26.16 12.24 -20.09
CA GLY A 65 -27.17 13.25 -19.79
C GLY A 65 -26.53 14.32 -18.93
N PRO A 66 -27.07 15.55 -18.93
CA PRO A 66 -26.52 16.61 -18.11
C PRO A 66 -26.58 16.15 -16.65
N LEU A 67 -25.45 16.25 -15.94
CA LEU A 67 -25.37 15.92 -14.51
C LEU A 67 -26.54 16.62 -13.83
N LYS A 68 -27.30 15.86 -13.04
CA LYS A 68 -28.32 16.46 -12.20
C LYS A 68 -27.53 17.23 -11.15
N GLY A 69 -27.37 18.54 -11.38
CA GLY A 69 -26.51 19.44 -10.61
C GLY A 69 -25.93 20.60 -11.38
N GLY A 70 -25.96 21.79 -10.77
CA GLY A 70 -25.44 23.04 -11.32
C GLY A 70 -26.52 24.12 -11.49
N LEU A 71 -26.08 25.38 -11.51
CA LEU A 71 -26.88 26.63 -11.50
C LEU A 71 -27.83 26.84 -12.70
N GLY A 72 -28.07 25.82 -13.54
CA GLY A 72 -28.80 25.94 -14.81
C GLY A 72 -30.21 25.31 -14.85
N ARG A 73 -30.62 24.50 -13.88
CA ARG A 73 -32.01 23.99 -13.74
C ARG A 73 -32.28 23.47 -12.32
N SER A 74 -33.53 23.52 -11.87
CA SER A 74 -33.93 23.03 -10.54
C SER A 74 -33.47 21.59 -10.34
N SER A 75 -32.46 21.40 -9.50
CA SER A 75 -31.83 20.10 -9.25
C SER A 75 -32.71 19.21 -8.36
N GLY A 76 -33.85 19.73 -7.89
CA GLY A 76 -34.70 19.07 -6.90
C GLY A 76 -34.06 19.00 -5.52
N GLY A 77 -32.86 19.55 -5.32
CA GLY A 77 -32.25 19.71 -3.98
C GLY A 77 -32.95 20.79 -3.14
N GLU A 78 -33.61 21.74 -3.80
CA GLU A 78 -34.31 22.86 -3.16
C GLU A 78 -35.43 22.41 -2.22
N GLN A 79 -36.16 21.35 -2.59
CA GLN A 79 -37.21 20.76 -1.76
C GLN A 79 -36.68 20.10 -0.47
N PHE A 80 -35.36 19.85 -0.41
CA PHE A 80 -34.66 19.28 0.73
C PHE A 80 -33.72 20.29 1.41
N GLY A 81 -33.71 21.56 0.99
CA GLY A 81 -32.86 22.60 1.57
C GLY A 81 -31.39 22.57 1.13
N LEU A 82 -31.03 21.75 0.13
CA LEU A 82 -29.67 21.69 -0.40
C LEU A 82 -29.49 22.69 -1.56
N LYS A 83 -28.44 23.49 -1.49
CA LYS A 83 -28.10 24.57 -2.43
C LYS A 83 -26.79 24.21 -3.15
N TRP A 84 -26.89 23.53 -4.29
CA TRP A 84 -25.76 23.09 -5.11
C TRP A 84 -26.11 23.24 -6.60
#